data_AF-A0A7Y6ZNB7-F1
#
_entry.id   AF-A0A7Y6ZNB7-F1
#
_cell.length_a   1.000
_cell.length_b   1.000
_cell.length_c   1.000
_cell.angle_alpha   90.00
_cell.angle_beta   90.00
_cell.angle_gamma   90.00
#
_symmetry.space_group_name_H-M   'P 1'
#
loop_
_entity.id
_entity.type
_entity.pdbx_description
1 polymer ?
#
loop_
_entity_poly.entity_id
_entity_poly.type
_entity_poly.pdbx_seq_one_letter_code
_entity_poly.pdbx_strand_id
1 'polypeptide(L)'
;MKKKITTFCLLFCLFSVFSQSEKKQITNFSNSLCSCIEKESGTLREVLKKCTLKILTKDPSLIKIATNIADKKGNINEAYWSKINLKLASSCDTYNILLMESFIDKNQKFQPVIIGIGNQICKKLKPLNNVSEKDINRIVIPLLKKNQKKLLKTFSSPGAVMKNLNHYLALNCKKYRTYYSLSSAKKSN
;
A
#
# COMPACT_ATOMS: atom_id res chain seq x y z
N MET A 1 55.77 -12.80 -25.57
CA MET A 1 54.70 -12.01 -24.91
C MET A 1 53.60 -12.97 -24.45
N LYS A 2 53.49 -13.23 -23.13
CA LYS A 2 52.48 -14.14 -22.56
C LYS A 2 51.16 -13.36 -22.34
N LYS A 3 50.06 -13.82 -22.95
CA LYS A 3 48.71 -13.23 -22.75
C LYS A 3 47.98 -13.93 -21.59
N LYS A 4 47.79 -13.14 -20.53
CA LYS A 4 46.63 -12.93 -19.64
C LYS A 4 45.79 -14.12 -19.14
N ILE A 5 45.85 -14.25 -17.82
CA ILE A 5 44.79 -14.59 -16.86
C ILE A 5 43.43 -13.99 -17.27
N THR A 6 42.36 -14.78 -17.21
CA THR A 6 41.13 -14.47 -16.43
C THR A 6 40.11 -15.60 -16.55
N THR A 7 40.27 -16.59 -15.68
CA THR A 7 39.13 -17.34 -15.14
C THR A 7 38.32 -16.35 -14.30
N PHE A 8 37.39 -15.62 -14.92
CA PHE A 8 36.60 -14.60 -14.24
C PHE A 8 35.12 -14.79 -14.56
N CYS A 9 34.38 -15.22 -13.53
CA CYS A 9 32.95 -15.00 -13.34
C CYS A 9 31.99 -15.47 -14.45
N LEU A 10 31.95 -16.77 -14.73
CA LEU A 10 30.83 -17.39 -15.44
C LEU A 10 29.81 -18.07 -14.51
N LEU A 11 29.78 -17.66 -13.24
CA LEU A 11 28.89 -18.21 -12.21
C LEU A 11 28.07 -17.16 -11.44
N PHE A 12 28.07 -15.89 -11.86
CA PHE A 12 27.36 -14.80 -11.16
C PHE A 12 26.18 -14.18 -11.93
N CYS A 13 25.62 -14.87 -12.93
CA CYS A 13 24.43 -14.40 -13.67
C CYS A 13 23.14 -15.17 -13.37
N LEU A 14 23.15 -16.15 -12.45
CA LEU A 14 22.01 -17.04 -12.22
C LEU A 14 21.01 -16.58 -11.15
N PHE A 15 21.21 -15.41 -10.53
CA PHE A 15 20.24 -14.86 -9.59
C PHE A 15 19.68 -13.52 -10.08
N SER A 16 18.36 -13.54 -10.35
CA SER A 16 17.43 -12.41 -10.35
C SER A 16 17.11 -11.64 -11.65
N VAL A 17 17.25 -12.24 -12.84
CA VAL A 17 16.58 -11.70 -14.03
C VAL A 17 15.15 -12.25 -14.09
N PHE A 18 14.21 -11.61 -13.41
CA PHE A 18 12.81 -11.72 -13.81
C PHE A 18 12.73 -11.34 -15.29
N SER A 19 12.26 -12.24 -16.15
CA SER A 19 12.21 -11.95 -17.58
C SER A 19 11.41 -10.66 -17.80
N GLN A 20 11.88 -9.78 -18.69
CA GLN A 20 11.22 -8.50 -18.99
C GLN A 20 9.74 -8.70 -19.39
N SER A 21 9.42 -9.86 -19.98
CA SER A 21 8.07 -10.32 -20.27
C SER A 21 7.20 -10.47 -19.02
N GLU A 22 7.73 -11.03 -17.93
CA GLU A 22 6.99 -11.23 -16.70
C GLU A 22 6.73 -9.92 -15.97
N LYS A 23 7.72 -9.01 -15.93
CA LYS A 23 7.54 -7.67 -15.38
C LYS A 23 6.42 -6.90 -16.10
N LYS A 24 6.32 -7.07 -17.43
CA LYS A 24 5.24 -6.51 -18.25
C LYS A 24 3.89 -7.15 -17.90
N GLN A 25 3.83 -8.47 -17.75
CA GLN A 25 2.61 -9.18 -17.35
C GLN A 25 2.11 -8.77 -15.95
N ILE A 26 2.99 -8.70 -14.94
CA ILE A 26 2.63 -8.22 -13.59
C ILE A 26 2.10 -6.79 -13.65
N THR A 27 2.72 -5.94 -14.46
CA THR A 27 2.25 -4.56 -14.66
C THR A 27 0.87 -4.52 -15.30
N ASN A 28 0.64 -5.28 -16.36
CA ASN A 28 -0.65 -5.33 -17.05
C ASN A 28 -1.75 -5.89 -16.15
N PHE A 29 -1.45 -6.96 -15.40
CA PHE A 29 -2.36 -7.53 -14.42
C PHE A 29 -2.70 -6.50 -13.34
N SER A 30 -1.70 -5.85 -12.74
CA SER A 30 -1.91 -4.84 -11.68
C SER A 30 -2.74 -3.64 -12.17
N ASN A 31 -2.47 -3.16 -13.39
CA ASN A 31 -3.22 -2.05 -13.98
C ASN A 31 -4.67 -2.45 -14.28
N SER A 32 -4.89 -3.65 -14.82
CA SER A 32 -6.23 -4.17 -15.09
C SER A 32 -7.00 -4.40 -13.80
N LEU A 33 -6.32 -4.91 -12.78
CA LEU A 33 -6.86 -5.12 -11.43
C LEU A 33 -7.27 -3.79 -10.82
N CYS A 34 -6.40 -2.78 -10.85
CA CYS A 34 -6.78 -1.46 -10.37
C CYS A 34 -7.96 -0.87 -11.13
N SER A 35 -7.93 -0.89 -12.47
CA SER A 35 -9.02 -0.34 -13.29
C SER A 35 -10.38 -1.00 -12.99
N CYS A 36 -10.37 -2.29 -12.64
CA CYS A 36 -11.56 -2.97 -12.17
C CYS A 36 -11.95 -2.53 -10.76
N ILE A 37 -11.01 -2.52 -9.80
CA ILE A 37 -11.28 -2.15 -8.40
C ILE A 37 -11.89 -0.76 -8.30
N GLU A 38 -11.43 0.21 -9.08
CA GLU A 38 -11.95 1.59 -9.10
C GLU A 38 -13.43 1.70 -9.53
N LYS A 39 -14.03 0.62 -10.04
CA LYS A 39 -15.43 0.57 -10.51
C LYS A 39 -16.32 -0.30 -9.64
N GLU A 40 -15.77 -0.92 -8.61
CA GLU A 40 -16.45 -1.91 -7.79
C GLU A 40 -16.69 -1.39 -6.37
N SER A 41 -17.71 -1.94 -5.74
CA SER A 41 -18.03 -1.70 -4.33
C SER A 41 -18.14 -3.02 -3.59
N GLY A 42 -17.96 -2.99 -2.27
CA GLY A 42 -17.97 -4.18 -1.41
C GLY A 42 -16.74 -4.22 -0.51
N THR A 43 -16.48 -5.37 0.08
CA THR A 43 -15.26 -5.57 0.90
C THR A 43 -14.03 -5.77 0.02
N LEU A 44 -12.84 -5.50 0.54
CA LEU A 44 -11.57 -5.74 -0.15
C LEU A 44 -11.51 -7.16 -0.76
N ARG A 45 -11.90 -8.17 0.02
CA ARG A 45 -11.85 -9.58 -0.38
C ARG A 45 -12.79 -9.87 -1.55
N GLU A 46 -14.03 -9.39 -1.50
CA GLU A 46 -15.03 -9.61 -2.55
C GLU A 46 -14.63 -8.91 -3.84
N VAL A 47 -14.21 -7.65 -3.74
CA VAL A 47 -13.79 -6.85 -4.90
C VAL A 47 -12.56 -7.46 -5.55
N LEU A 48 -11.55 -7.86 -4.77
CA LEU A 48 -10.36 -8.54 -5.31
C LEU A 48 -10.73 -9.86 -6.01
N LYS A 49 -11.60 -10.67 -5.42
CA LYS A 49 -12.07 -11.93 -6.03
C LYS A 49 -12.81 -11.67 -7.34
N LYS A 50 -13.76 -10.74 -7.33
CA LYS A 50 -14.59 -10.37 -8.50
C LYS A 50 -13.71 -9.84 -9.64
N CYS A 51 -12.80 -8.91 -9.34
CA CYS A 51 -11.93 -8.32 -10.34
C CYS A 51 -10.90 -9.29 -10.90
N THR A 52 -10.31 -10.12 -10.05
CA THR A 52 -9.39 -11.18 -10.52
C THR A 52 -10.10 -12.12 -11.48
N LEU A 53 -11.30 -12.59 -11.15
CA LEU A 53 -12.09 -13.46 -12.03
C LEU A 53 -12.39 -12.78 -13.38
N LYS A 54 -12.88 -11.53 -13.36
CA LYS A 54 -13.16 -10.76 -14.59
C LYS A 54 -11.94 -10.63 -15.50
N ILE A 55 -10.76 -10.40 -14.92
CA ILE A 55 -9.51 -10.29 -15.69
C ILE A 55 -9.14 -11.62 -16.32
N LEU A 56 -9.22 -12.71 -15.55
CA LEU A 56 -8.88 -14.05 -16.05
C LEU A 56 -9.85 -14.54 -17.12
N THR A 57 -11.13 -14.17 -17.05
CA THR A 57 -12.10 -14.46 -18.12
C THR A 57 -11.79 -13.67 -19.40
N LYS A 58 -11.37 -12.40 -19.27
CA LYS A 58 -11.08 -11.54 -20.43
C LYS A 58 -9.73 -11.84 -21.08
N ASP A 59 -8.73 -12.17 -20.27
CA ASP A 59 -7.38 -12.49 -20.71
C ASP A 59 -6.86 -13.73 -19.97
N PRO A 60 -7.21 -14.94 -20.46
CA PRO A 60 -6.76 -16.20 -19.89
C PRO A 60 -5.24 -16.35 -19.88
N SER A 61 -4.49 -15.58 -20.69
CA SER A 61 -3.02 -15.63 -20.68
C SER A 61 -2.42 -15.15 -19.36
N LEU A 62 -3.19 -14.38 -18.57
CA LEU A 62 -2.82 -13.92 -17.23
C LEU A 62 -3.08 -14.97 -16.15
N ILE A 63 -3.64 -16.14 -16.48
CA ILE A 63 -3.85 -17.22 -15.51
C ILE A 63 -2.55 -17.66 -14.85
N LYS A 64 -1.44 -17.64 -15.60
CA LYS A 64 -0.11 -17.95 -15.09
C LYS A 64 0.32 -16.98 -13.98
N ILE A 65 -0.06 -15.70 -14.09
CA ILE A 65 0.18 -14.71 -13.04
C ILE A 65 -0.69 -15.02 -11.83
N ALA A 66 -1.97 -15.32 -12.00
CA ALA A 66 -2.85 -15.69 -10.88
C ALA A 66 -2.39 -16.96 -10.14
N THR A 67 -1.97 -17.99 -10.87
CA THR A 67 -1.40 -19.22 -10.28
C THR A 67 -0.01 -19.01 -9.69
N ASN A 68 0.72 -17.99 -10.14
CA ASN A 68 1.98 -17.61 -9.52
C ASN A 68 1.77 -16.75 -8.27
N ILE A 69 0.63 -16.07 -8.12
CA ILE A 69 0.25 -15.35 -6.89
C ILE A 69 -0.20 -16.32 -5.81
N ALA A 70 -0.97 -17.35 -6.15
CA ALA A 70 -1.41 -18.37 -5.22
C ALA A 70 -1.19 -19.76 -5.81
N ASP A 71 -0.46 -20.62 -5.08
CA ASP A 71 -0.23 -22.00 -5.52
C ASP A 71 -1.53 -22.82 -5.54
N LYS A 72 -1.47 -24.06 -6.03
CA LYS A 72 -2.65 -24.96 -6.09
C LYS A 72 -3.25 -25.28 -4.71
N LYS A 73 -2.50 -25.06 -3.62
CA LYS A 73 -2.96 -25.22 -2.23
C LYS A 73 -3.49 -23.90 -1.64
N GLY A 74 -3.46 -22.81 -2.42
CA GLY A 74 -3.90 -21.48 -2.00
C GLY A 74 -2.86 -20.67 -1.24
N ASN A 75 -1.60 -21.14 -1.14
CA ASN A 75 -0.54 -20.38 -0.47
C ASN A 75 -0.11 -19.21 -1.35
N ILE A 76 -0.01 -18.02 -0.75
CA ILE A 76 0.40 -16.82 -1.46
C ILE A 76 1.91 -16.87 -1.72
N ASN A 77 2.30 -16.65 -2.98
CA ASN A 77 3.67 -16.33 -3.32
C ASN A 77 3.92 -14.86 -3.01
N GLU A 78 4.49 -14.62 -1.83
CA GLU A 78 4.71 -13.28 -1.29
C GLU A 78 5.51 -12.38 -2.24
N ALA A 79 6.48 -12.92 -2.99
CA ALA A 79 7.29 -12.13 -3.93
C ALA A 79 6.48 -11.58 -5.12
N TYR A 80 5.52 -12.36 -5.64
CA TYR A 80 4.62 -11.90 -6.71
C TYR A 80 3.55 -10.96 -6.16
N TRP A 81 2.94 -11.35 -5.04
CA TRP A 81 1.91 -10.55 -4.41
C TRP A 81 2.44 -9.18 -3.98
N SER A 82 3.62 -9.12 -3.38
CA SER A 82 4.26 -7.88 -2.96
C SER A 82 4.44 -6.88 -4.11
N LYS A 83 4.83 -7.34 -5.30
CA LYS A 83 4.97 -6.47 -6.49
C LYS A 83 3.62 -5.91 -6.94
N ILE A 84 2.57 -6.73 -6.93
CA ILE A 84 1.21 -6.31 -7.28
C ILE A 84 0.69 -5.33 -6.23
N ASN A 85 0.82 -5.68 -4.95
CA ASN A 85 0.42 -4.86 -3.81
C ASN A 85 1.11 -3.49 -3.84
N LEU A 86 2.43 -3.43 -4.07
CA LEU A 86 3.16 -2.17 -4.22
C LEU A 86 2.61 -1.30 -5.35
N LYS A 87 2.24 -1.91 -6.48
CA LYS A 87 1.68 -1.20 -7.62
C LYS A 87 0.26 -0.70 -7.35
N LEU A 88 -0.60 -1.53 -6.76
CA LEU A 88 -1.94 -1.12 -6.32
C LEU A 88 -1.87 0.00 -5.29
N ALA A 89 -1.01 -0.14 -4.28
CA ALA A 89 -0.84 0.88 -3.23
C ALA A 89 -0.38 2.24 -3.79
N SER A 90 0.41 2.26 -4.85
CA SER A 90 0.90 3.50 -5.47
C SER A 90 -0.12 4.21 -6.37
N SER A 91 -1.01 3.45 -7.02
CA SER A 91 -1.77 3.96 -8.16
C SER A 91 -3.29 3.72 -8.09
N CYS A 92 -3.76 3.06 -7.03
CA CYS A 92 -5.14 2.63 -6.90
C CYS A 92 -5.77 3.15 -5.62
N ASP A 93 -6.59 4.19 -5.74
CA ASP A 93 -7.18 4.89 -4.62
C ASP A 93 -8.25 4.06 -3.94
N THR A 94 -9.13 3.43 -4.72
CA THR A 94 -10.18 2.57 -4.17
C THR A 94 -9.60 1.35 -3.49
N TYR A 95 -8.52 0.76 -4.03
CA TYR A 95 -7.78 -0.30 -3.34
C TYR A 95 -7.28 0.16 -1.96
N ASN A 96 -6.64 1.34 -1.90
CA ASN A 96 -6.14 1.89 -0.65
C ASN A 96 -7.28 2.17 0.34
N ILE A 97 -8.45 2.63 -0.13
CA ILE A 97 -9.64 2.81 0.71
C ILE A 97 -10.07 1.46 1.29
N LEU A 98 -10.34 0.47 0.42
CA LEU A 98 -10.78 -0.86 0.83
C LEU A 98 -9.78 -1.55 1.76
N LEU A 99 -8.48 -1.33 1.53
CA LEU A 99 -7.43 -1.82 2.41
C LEU A 99 -7.56 -1.20 3.80
N MET A 100 -7.72 0.12 3.91
CA MET A 100 -7.89 0.76 5.23
C MET A 100 -9.20 0.35 5.91
N GLU A 101 -10.28 0.21 5.15
CA GLU A 101 -11.57 -0.23 5.67
C GLU A 101 -11.56 -1.69 6.16
N SER A 102 -10.60 -2.50 5.74
CA SER A 102 -10.41 -3.86 6.29
C SER A 102 -9.85 -3.88 7.72
N PHE A 103 -9.26 -2.77 8.17
CA PHE A 103 -8.66 -2.62 9.51
C PHE A 103 -9.40 -1.63 10.40
N ILE A 104 -10.16 -0.71 9.81
CA ILE A 104 -10.79 0.42 10.49
C ILE A 104 -12.25 0.51 10.06
N ASP A 105 -13.17 0.60 11.03
CA ASP A 105 -14.57 0.89 10.75
C ASP A 105 -14.70 2.26 10.07
N LYS A 106 -15.22 2.29 8.84
CA LYS A 106 -15.45 3.55 8.09
C LYS A 106 -16.43 4.49 8.77
N ASN A 107 -17.28 3.98 9.67
CA ASN A 107 -18.23 4.75 10.45
C ASN A 107 -17.67 5.18 11.82
N GLN A 108 -16.37 4.94 12.08
CA GLN A 108 -15.73 5.32 13.33
C GLN A 108 -15.92 6.81 13.60
N LYS A 109 -16.50 7.13 14.75
CA LYS A 109 -16.64 8.52 15.23
C LYS A 109 -15.32 8.97 15.87
N PHE A 110 -14.88 10.18 15.53
CA PHE A 110 -13.64 10.77 16.04
C PHE A 110 -13.91 11.92 16.99
N GLN A 111 -13.06 12.04 18.02
CA GLN A 111 -13.11 13.17 18.94
C GLN A 111 -12.77 14.49 18.23
N PRO A 112 -13.42 15.63 18.57
CA PRO A 112 -13.21 16.91 17.88
C PRO A 112 -11.74 17.36 17.83
N VAL A 113 -10.97 17.10 18.89
CA VAL A 113 -9.53 17.42 18.92
C VAL A 113 -8.73 16.63 17.88
N ILE A 114 -9.08 15.37 17.63
CA ILE A 114 -8.45 14.54 16.59
C ILE A 114 -8.83 15.04 15.21
N ILE A 115 -10.10 15.39 14.99
CA ILE A 115 -10.57 15.96 13.72
C ILE A 115 -9.80 17.26 13.41
N GLY A 116 -9.70 18.15 14.39
CA GLY A 116 -8.98 19.43 14.23
C GLY A 116 -7.50 19.27 13.92
N ILE A 117 -6.80 18.35 14.59
CA ILE A 117 -5.38 18.04 14.33
C ILE A 117 -5.24 17.35 12.98
N GLY A 118 -6.09 16.36 12.71
CA GLY A 118 -6.11 15.58 11.49
C GLY A 118 -6.30 16.45 10.25
N ASN A 119 -7.26 17.36 10.26
CA ASN A 119 -7.49 18.30 9.15
C ASN A 119 -6.29 19.21 8.87
N GLN A 120 -5.59 19.66 9.92
CA GLN A 120 -4.36 20.44 9.75
C GLN A 120 -3.24 19.61 9.11
N ILE A 121 -3.09 18.35 9.52
CA ILE A 121 -2.13 17.42 8.90
C ILE A 121 -2.50 17.20 7.44
N CYS A 122 -3.78 16.90 7.15
CA CYS A 122 -4.26 16.71 5.77
C CYS A 122 -3.93 17.90 4.87
N LYS A 123 -4.21 19.12 5.35
CA LYS A 123 -3.92 20.36 4.62
C LYS A 123 -2.43 20.51 4.33
N LYS A 124 -1.55 20.17 5.28
CA LYS A 124 -0.09 20.23 5.11
C LYS A 124 0.46 19.13 4.19
N LEU A 125 -0.17 17.97 4.13
CA LEU A 125 0.24 16.87 3.24
C LEU A 125 -0.26 17.03 1.81
N LYS A 126 -1.40 17.71 1.59
CA LYS A 126 -2.02 17.90 0.27
C LYS A 126 -1.05 18.39 -0.84
N PRO A 127 -0.19 19.41 -0.63
CA PRO A 127 0.71 19.90 -1.67
C PRO A 127 1.92 18.99 -1.94
N LEU A 128 2.17 17.97 -1.10
CA LEU A 128 3.32 17.09 -1.27
C LEU A 128 3.03 16.04 -2.32
N ASN A 129 3.94 15.86 -3.28
CA ASN A 129 3.83 14.81 -4.29
C ASN A 129 3.95 13.43 -3.66
N ASN A 130 5.13 13.13 -3.10
CA ASN A 130 5.42 11.88 -2.40
C ASN A 130 5.61 12.18 -0.92
N VAL A 131 4.69 11.69 -0.08
CA VAL A 131 4.81 11.81 1.36
C VAL A 131 5.80 10.76 1.88
N SER A 132 6.79 11.20 2.64
CA SER A 132 7.75 10.34 3.32
C SER A 132 7.48 10.27 4.83
N GLU A 133 8.10 9.30 5.51
CA GLU A 133 8.06 9.22 6.98
C GLU A 133 8.61 10.50 7.64
N LYS A 134 9.67 11.08 7.04
CA LYS A 134 10.24 12.35 7.51
C LYS A 134 9.22 13.49 7.43
N ASP A 135 8.42 13.56 6.36
CA ASP A 135 7.35 14.56 6.24
C ASP A 135 6.25 14.35 7.27
N ILE A 136 5.82 13.10 7.46
CA ILE A 136 4.85 12.74 8.50
C ILE A 136 5.36 13.19 9.86
N ASN A 137 6.57 12.81 10.26
CA ASN A 137 7.12 13.14 11.57
C ASN A 137 7.26 14.66 11.76
N ARG A 138 7.75 15.37 10.74
CA ARG A 138 7.88 16.84 10.76
C ARG A 138 6.53 17.56 10.91
N ILE A 139 5.46 17.00 10.37
CA ILE A 139 4.12 17.62 10.40
C ILE A 139 3.35 17.22 11.65
N VAL A 140 3.33 15.94 11.99
CA VAL A 140 2.50 15.35 13.05
C VAL A 140 3.04 15.70 14.43
N ILE A 141 4.35 15.50 14.69
CA ILE A 141 4.93 15.66 16.04
C ILE A 141 4.70 17.07 16.60
N PRO A 142 4.98 18.17 15.86
CA PRO A 142 4.74 19.52 16.40
C PRO A 142 3.27 19.80 16.70
N LEU A 143 2.35 19.27 15.88
CA LEU A 143 0.91 19.45 16.09
C LEU A 143 0.42 18.69 17.33
N LEU A 144 0.94 17.49 17.58
CA LEU A 144 0.67 16.73 18.80
C LEU A 144 1.21 17.46 20.04
N LYS A 145 2.47 17.92 20.01
CA LYS A 145 3.08 18.69 21.11
C LYS A 145 2.27 19.95 21.42
N LYS A 146 1.89 20.73 20.40
CA LYS A 146 1.08 21.94 20.56
C LYS A 146 -0.27 21.67 21.25
N ASN A 147 -0.86 20.48 21.05
CA ASN A 147 -2.17 20.12 21.57
C ASN A 147 -2.13 19.13 22.76
N GLN A 148 -0.94 18.86 23.32
CA GLN A 148 -0.72 17.79 24.30
C GLN A 148 -1.67 17.86 25.50
N LYS A 149 -1.85 19.03 26.11
CA LYS A 149 -2.76 19.20 27.27
C LYS A 149 -4.21 18.83 26.94
N LYS A 150 -4.72 19.19 25.76
CA LYS A 150 -6.10 18.86 25.33
C LYS A 150 -6.24 17.37 25.01
N LEU A 151 -5.21 16.80 24.38
CA LEU A 151 -5.15 15.38 24.04
C LEU A 151 -5.16 14.50 25.29
N LEU A 152 -4.31 14.79 26.28
CA LEU A 152 -4.23 14.01 27.52
C LEU A 152 -5.46 14.15 28.42
N LYS A 153 -6.26 15.21 28.25
CA LYS A 153 -7.58 15.31 28.89
C LYS A 153 -8.66 14.46 28.22
N THR A 154 -8.50 14.16 26.92
CA THR A 154 -9.51 13.46 26.12
C THR A 154 -9.23 11.96 26.03
N PHE A 155 -7.95 11.56 26.06
CA PHE A 155 -7.51 10.20 25.82
C PHE A 155 -6.75 9.65 27.03
N SER A 156 -6.94 8.36 27.30
CA SER A 156 -6.32 7.65 28.43
C SER A 156 -4.79 7.49 28.31
N SER A 157 -4.23 7.60 27.10
CA SER A 157 -2.79 7.50 26.89
C SER A 157 -2.33 8.13 25.56
N PRO A 158 -1.03 8.42 25.41
CA PRO A 158 -0.46 8.80 24.12
C PRO A 158 -0.68 7.77 23.01
N GLY A 159 -0.68 6.47 23.34
CA GLY A 159 -0.97 5.40 22.39
C GLY A 159 -2.39 5.48 21.82
N ALA A 160 -3.38 5.77 22.68
CA ALA A 160 -4.78 5.96 22.26
C ALA A 160 -4.95 7.18 21.33
N VAL A 161 -4.21 8.27 21.60
CA VAL A 161 -4.14 9.45 20.72
C VAL A 161 -3.61 9.06 19.34
N MET A 162 -2.46 8.39 19.29
CA MET A 162 -1.82 8.02 18.03
C MET A 162 -2.69 7.07 17.22
N LYS A 163 -3.32 6.08 17.86
CA LYS A 163 -4.24 5.15 17.18
C LYS A 163 -5.41 5.91 16.54
N ASN A 164 -6.10 6.76 17.31
CA ASN A 164 -7.22 7.55 16.79
C ASN A 164 -6.80 8.49 15.65
N LEU A 165 -5.65 9.15 15.79
CA LEU A 165 -5.14 10.04 14.77
C LEU A 165 -4.80 9.28 13.49
N ASN A 166 -4.10 8.15 13.59
CA ASN A 166 -3.76 7.33 12.43
C ASN A 166 -5.02 6.82 11.72
N HIS A 167 -6.03 6.39 12.47
CA HIS A 167 -7.31 5.97 11.90
C HIS A 167 -7.99 7.13 11.15
N TYR A 168 -8.05 8.32 11.77
CA TYR A 168 -8.62 9.49 11.13
C TYR A 168 -7.91 9.82 9.82
N LEU A 169 -6.57 9.85 9.85
CA LEU A 169 -5.76 10.17 8.66
C LEU A 169 -5.88 9.10 7.58
N ALA A 170 -5.92 7.82 7.94
CA ALA A 170 -6.10 6.73 6.99
C ALA A 170 -7.47 6.80 6.27
N LEU A 171 -8.54 7.16 6.97
CA LEU A 171 -9.87 7.30 6.37
C LEU A 171 -10.04 8.60 5.58
N ASN A 172 -9.54 9.73 6.09
CA ASN A 172 -9.89 11.06 5.60
C ASN A 172 -8.77 11.78 4.82
N CYS A 173 -7.54 11.25 4.82
CA CYS A 173 -6.39 11.88 4.18
C CYS A 173 -5.80 11.00 3.08
N LYS A 174 -6.19 11.25 1.82
CA LYS A 174 -5.67 10.51 0.65
C LYS A 174 -4.14 10.37 0.67
N LYS A 175 -3.41 11.46 0.83
CA LYS A 175 -1.93 11.47 0.82
C LYS A 175 -1.33 10.62 1.94
N TYR A 176 -1.89 10.68 3.15
CA TYR A 176 -1.46 9.83 4.26
C TYR A 176 -1.80 8.36 4.01
N ARG A 177 -3.03 8.07 3.57
CA ARG A 177 -3.49 6.72 3.24
C ARG A 177 -2.61 6.04 2.20
N THR A 178 -2.27 6.74 1.11
CA THR A 178 -1.36 6.24 0.08
C THR A 178 0.03 5.96 0.66
N TYR A 179 0.59 6.89 1.45
CA TYR A 179 1.88 6.69 2.12
C TYR A 179 1.86 5.45 3.04
N TYR A 180 0.81 5.30 3.84
CA TYR A 180 0.67 4.20 4.79
C TYR A 180 0.58 2.86 4.06
N SER A 181 -0.28 2.77 3.05
CA SER A 181 -0.45 1.57 2.22
C SER A 181 0.85 1.17 1.52
N LEU A 182 1.58 2.15 0.95
CA LEU A 182 2.89 1.94 0.35
C LEU A 182 3.94 1.46 1.34
N SER A 183 3.96 2.03 2.54
CA SER A 183 4.94 1.65 3.57
C SER A 183 4.71 0.23 4.05
N SER A 184 3.44 -0.17 4.22
CA SER A 184 3.07 -1.55 4.57
C SER A 184 3.41 -2.54 3.45
N ALA A 185 3.15 -2.17 2.19
CA ALA A 185 3.53 -3.01 1.04
C ALA A 185 5.05 -3.22 0.94
N LYS A 186 5.86 -2.20 1.26
CA LYS A 186 7.33 -2.30 1.24
C LYS A 186 7.91 -3.18 2.33
N LYS A 187 7.32 -3.21 3.53
CA LYS A 187 7.77 -4.04 4.67
C LYS A 187 7.53 -5.53 4.48
N SER A 188 6.74 -5.91 3.47
CA SER A 188 6.45 -7.31 3.12
C SER A 188 7.47 -7.89 2.10
N ASN A 189 8.50 -7.11 1.72
CA ASN A 189 9.69 -7.56 0.97
C ASN A 189 10.88 -7.68 1.91
#